data_AF-A0A1V4E4D0-F1
#
_entry.id   AF-A0A1V4E4D0-F1
#
_cell.length_a   1.000
_cell.length_b   1.000
_cell.length_c   1.000
_cell.angle_alpha   90.00
_cell.angle_beta   90.00
_cell.angle_gamma   90.00
#
_symmetry.space_group_name_H-M   'P 1'
#
loop_
_entity.id
_entity.type
_entity.pdbx_description
1 polymer ?
#
loop_
_entity_poly.entity_id
_entity_poly.type
_entity_poly.pdbx_seq_one_letter_code
_entity_poly.pdbx_strand_id
1 'polypeptide(L)'
;MSVLETAGGLLARRRLITTWLPVLVFVSALAVVGVAALGTARAEKWWAELPGQARAIAGVVLLAATVLASELLAGFRPAVVRLYEGYWSALPGGSALMRSGRERTAAVADPTRPWTSPTPDRLMPTRLGNILAAAEQQADRYGMDAATAWPRLYTALPEPFTILLGQAATSLELMITVSVLGGLFALVACPIAAAALSWYWAPLLLWAGGLLAWAGYRGALGAAGRYGELVRAAFDVHRWLLLDAMGLSRPESWAAELRQWEQIHQLWQRGRPDSGSAHVLGYPSPADADPASSTPPPQTEPARPVAGTSEAEAPPPTADEEPSPPALDEEPSLPAHAAPSAGRRPLLITLCLGVLAILGAALPHAFRDEGVTASRDLPDFHVLTASDLSGPAPGLVGRYTLRPIAEHTQVSPDDLGPCLPAPGLTGRIVTTLTVQRPAFTLDRGDNLLVLPHSQKGPAMRVTVLDFSAAKDQVTVAITEAELSRLLSTKNPVLQLAR
;
A
#
# COMPACT_ATOMS: atom_id res chain seq x y z
N MET A 1 23.15 2.33 -33.89
CA MET A 1 21.68 2.20 -34.04
C MET A 1 21.12 0.87 -33.52
N SER A 2 21.92 -0.18 -33.30
CA SER A 2 21.46 -1.57 -33.32
C SER A 2 20.80 -2.20 -32.07
N VAL A 3 20.81 -1.57 -30.89
CA VAL A 3 20.27 -2.19 -29.65
C VAL A 3 18.97 -1.52 -29.17
N LEU A 4 18.93 -0.18 -29.15
CA LEU A 4 17.74 0.57 -28.73
C LEU A 4 16.56 0.41 -29.70
N GLU A 5 16.79 0.34 -31.01
CA GLU A 5 15.73 0.05 -32.00
C GLU A 5 15.19 -1.37 -31.81
N THR A 6 16.07 -2.34 -31.58
CA THR A 6 15.70 -3.76 -31.35
C THR A 6 14.92 -3.94 -30.05
N ALA A 7 15.37 -3.31 -28.96
CA ALA A 7 14.67 -3.31 -27.67
C ALA A 7 13.32 -2.60 -27.75
N GLY A 8 13.25 -1.43 -28.42
CA GLY A 8 12.01 -0.72 -28.68
C GLY A 8 11.02 -1.54 -29.50
N GLY A 9 11.49 -2.21 -30.56
CA GLY A 9 10.70 -3.13 -31.38
C GLY A 9 10.18 -4.35 -30.61
N LEU A 10 10.99 -4.93 -29.71
CA LEU A 10 10.57 -6.04 -28.85
C LEU A 10 9.53 -5.61 -27.80
N LEU A 11 9.70 -4.43 -27.18
CA LEU A 11 8.72 -3.87 -26.24
C LEU A 11 7.39 -3.49 -26.92
N ALA A 12 7.46 -2.96 -28.15
CA ALA A 12 6.27 -2.73 -28.98
C ALA A 12 5.59 -4.07 -29.33
N ARG A 13 6.34 -5.06 -29.82
CA ARG A 13 5.82 -6.40 -30.15
C ARG A 13 5.20 -7.11 -28.95
N ARG A 14 5.81 -7.01 -27.76
CA ARG A 14 5.23 -7.53 -26.51
C ARG A 14 3.87 -6.88 -26.25
N ARG A 15 3.80 -5.55 -26.15
CA ARG A 15 2.53 -4.82 -25.91
C ARG A 15 1.45 -5.13 -26.95
N LEU A 16 1.83 -5.23 -28.22
CA LEU A 16 0.93 -5.60 -29.31
C LEU A 16 0.30 -6.97 -29.10
N ILE A 17 1.08 -7.98 -28.68
CA ILE A 17 0.59 -9.35 -28.50
C ILE A 17 -0.11 -9.56 -27.15
N THR A 18 0.42 -8.98 -26.05
CA THR A 18 -0.09 -9.23 -24.68
C THR A 18 -1.36 -8.48 -24.35
N THR A 19 -1.59 -7.33 -24.99
CA THR A 19 -2.58 -6.36 -24.53
C THR A 19 -3.41 -5.84 -25.70
N TRP A 20 -2.79 -5.30 -26.75
CA TRP A 20 -3.55 -4.71 -27.85
C TRP A 20 -4.35 -5.74 -28.66
N LEU A 21 -3.76 -6.87 -29.04
CA LEU A 21 -4.47 -7.92 -29.78
C LEU A 21 -5.66 -8.50 -28.97
N PRO A 22 -5.51 -8.88 -27.68
CA PRO A 22 -6.66 -9.25 -26.85
C PRO A 22 -7.75 -8.17 -26.75
N VAL A 23 -7.37 -6.90 -26.57
CA VAL A 23 -8.32 -5.77 -26.52
C VAL A 23 -9.04 -5.56 -27.84
N LEU A 24 -8.33 -5.67 -28.98
CA LEU A 24 -8.91 -5.59 -30.32
C LEU A 24 -9.93 -6.72 -30.55
N VAL A 25 -9.59 -7.96 -30.17
CA VAL A 25 -10.50 -9.11 -30.26
C VAL A 25 -11.73 -8.91 -29.37
N PHE A 26 -11.56 -8.44 -28.15
CA PHE A 26 -12.64 -8.12 -27.21
C PHE A 26 -13.60 -7.04 -27.76
N VAL A 27 -13.07 -5.91 -28.25
CA VAL A 27 -13.86 -4.83 -28.84
C VAL A 27 -14.57 -5.31 -30.10
N SER A 28 -13.90 -6.09 -30.95
CA SER A 28 -14.50 -6.67 -32.16
C SER A 28 -15.64 -7.64 -31.83
N ALA A 29 -15.48 -8.49 -30.81
CA ALA A 29 -16.53 -9.40 -30.36
C ALA A 29 -17.75 -8.63 -29.81
N LEU A 30 -17.55 -7.57 -29.02
CA LEU A 30 -18.65 -6.70 -28.58
C LEU A 30 -19.32 -5.96 -29.74
N ALA A 31 -18.56 -5.51 -30.74
CA ALA A 31 -19.13 -4.88 -31.94
C ALA A 31 -20.02 -5.86 -32.73
N VAL A 32 -19.63 -7.13 -32.87
CA VAL A 32 -20.46 -8.17 -33.48
C VAL A 32 -21.77 -8.38 -32.71
N VAL A 33 -21.72 -8.46 -31.37
CA VAL A 33 -22.93 -8.57 -30.53
C VAL A 33 -23.83 -7.33 -30.69
N GLY A 34 -23.24 -6.12 -30.75
CA GLY A 34 -23.97 -4.88 -30.98
C GLY A 34 -24.65 -4.81 -32.35
N VAL A 35 -23.96 -5.23 -33.42
CA VAL A 35 -24.52 -5.32 -34.78
C VAL A 35 -25.67 -6.34 -34.84
N ALA A 36 -25.50 -7.50 -34.21
CA ALA A 36 -26.55 -8.51 -34.12
C ALA A 36 -27.79 -7.98 -33.36
N ALA A 37 -27.59 -7.26 -32.25
CA ALA A 37 -28.66 -6.64 -31.45
C ALA A 37 -29.39 -5.49 -32.18
N LEU A 38 -28.71 -4.74 -33.05
CA LEU A 38 -29.29 -3.67 -33.87
C LEU A 38 -29.97 -4.17 -35.15
N GLY A 39 -29.65 -5.40 -35.57
CA GLY A 39 -30.06 -6.02 -36.83
C GLY A 39 -29.07 -5.74 -37.96
N THR A 40 -28.58 -6.81 -38.60
CA THR A 40 -27.54 -6.75 -39.66
C THR A 40 -27.90 -5.80 -40.79
N ALA A 41 -29.08 -5.93 -41.37
CA ALA A 41 -29.55 -5.07 -42.46
C ALA A 41 -29.60 -3.57 -42.09
N ARG A 42 -29.84 -3.24 -40.81
CA ARG A 42 -29.83 -1.85 -40.32
C ARG A 42 -28.41 -1.32 -40.17
N ALA A 43 -27.49 -2.15 -39.67
CA ALA A 43 -26.07 -1.81 -39.56
C ALA A 43 -25.42 -1.66 -40.95
N GLU A 44 -25.72 -2.57 -41.89
CA GLU A 44 -25.27 -2.52 -43.29
C GLU A 44 -25.77 -1.25 -43.98
N LYS A 45 -27.08 -0.93 -43.86
CA LYS A 45 -27.65 0.29 -44.42
C LYS A 45 -26.99 1.55 -43.84
N TRP A 46 -26.86 1.64 -42.51
CA TRP A 46 -26.20 2.77 -41.86
C TRP A 46 -24.74 2.93 -42.32
N TRP A 47 -23.99 1.82 -42.43
CA TRP A 47 -22.62 1.83 -42.93
C TRP A 47 -22.56 2.26 -44.40
N ALA A 48 -23.49 1.80 -45.24
CA ALA A 48 -23.61 2.17 -46.65
C ALA A 48 -24.00 3.65 -46.86
N GLU A 49 -24.73 4.25 -45.93
CA GLU A 49 -25.10 5.68 -45.95
C GLU A 49 -23.97 6.61 -45.50
N LEU A 50 -22.95 6.11 -44.76
CA LEU A 50 -21.80 6.93 -44.37
C LEU A 50 -20.94 7.32 -45.59
N PRO A 51 -20.51 8.61 -45.69
CA PRO A 51 -19.51 9.03 -46.67
C PRO A 51 -18.21 8.24 -46.55
N GLY A 52 -17.49 8.03 -47.66
CA GLY A 52 -16.25 7.25 -47.68
C GLY A 52 -15.18 7.75 -46.69
N GLN A 53 -15.06 9.08 -46.54
CA GLN A 53 -14.19 9.71 -45.55
C GLN A 53 -14.61 9.37 -44.11
N ALA A 54 -15.91 9.36 -43.81
CA ALA A 54 -16.44 9.03 -42.49
C ALA A 54 -16.18 7.56 -42.12
N ARG A 55 -16.26 6.62 -43.09
CA ARG A 55 -15.88 5.20 -42.87
C ARG A 55 -14.40 5.04 -42.55
N ALA A 56 -13.53 5.76 -43.27
CA ALA A 56 -12.09 5.75 -43.01
C ALA A 56 -11.78 6.32 -41.61
N ILE A 57 -12.39 7.46 -41.25
CA ILE A 57 -12.27 8.06 -39.92
C ILE A 57 -12.77 7.09 -38.84
N ALA A 58 -13.93 6.44 -39.03
CA ALA A 58 -14.45 5.46 -38.07
C ALA A 58 -13.49 4.29 -37.83
N GLY A 59 -12.83 3.77 -38.87
CA GLY A 59 -11.80 2.74 -38.76
C GLY A 59 -10.57 3.23 -37.97
N VAL A 60 -10.08 4.44 -38.26
CA VAL A 60 -8.95 5.04 -37.53
C VAL A 60 -9.30 5.31 -36.07
N VAL A 61 -10.51 5.83 -35.78
CA VAL A 61 -11.00 6.07 -34.42
C VAL A 61 -11.15 4.76 -33.64
N LEU A 62 -11.64 3.69 -34.27
CA LEU A 62 -11.71 2.36 -33.63
C LEU A 62 -10.32 1.84 -33.27
N LEU A 63 -9.35 1.92 -34.19
CA LEU A 63 -7.96 1.53 -33.91
C LEU A 63 -7.36 2.37 -32.78
N ALA A 64 -7.50 3.70 -32.83
CA ALA A 64 -7.04 4.60 -31.77
C ALA A 64 -7.69 4.29 -30.41
N ALA A 65 -9.00 3.97 -30.39
CA ALA A 65 -9.71 3.58 -29.18
C ALA A 65 -9.19 2.25 -28.60
N THR A 66 -8.88 1.26 -29.44
CA THR A 66 -8.26 0.00 -28.95
C THR A 66 -6.86 0.21 -28.40
N VAL A 67 -6.05 1.11 -28.99
CA VAL A 67 -4.74 1.50 -28.44
C VAL A 67 -4.92 2.19 -27.09
N LEU A 68 -5.81 3.19 -27.00
CA LEU A 68 -6.09 3.90 -25.75
C LEU A 68 -6.59 2.96 -24.64
N ALA A 69 -7.51 2.05 -24.96
CA ALA A 69 -8.00 1.03 -24.02
C ALA A 69 -6.90 0.06 -23.58
N SER A 70 -5.90 -0.20 -24.44
CA SER A 70 -4.74 -1.04 -24.10
C SER A 70 -3.78 -0.36 -23.14
N GLU A 71 -3.50 0.93 -23.33
CA GLU A 71 -2.68 1.72 -22.41
C GLU A 71 -3.41 1.95 -21.07
N LEU A 72 -4.73 2.15 -21.10
CA LEU A 72 -5.56 2.22 -19.88
C LEU A 72 -5.51 0.90 -19.08
N LEU A 73 -5.64 -0.24 -19.77
CA LEU A 73 -5.51 -1.57 -19.15
C LEU A 73 -4.08 -1.84 -18.65
N ALA A 74 -3.05 -1.30 -19.31
CA ALA A 74 -1.68 -1.34 -18.81
C ALA A 74 -1.53 -0.52 -17.51
N GLY A 75 -2.14 0.66 -17.42
CA GLY A 75 -2.20 1.47 -16.19
C GLY A 75 -2.90 0.75 -15.03
N PHE A 76 -3.99 0.02 -15.29
CA PHE A 76 -4.68 -0.77 -14.27
C PHE A 76 -4.03 -2.13 -13.95
N ARG A 77 -2.97 -2.53 -14.65
CA ARG A 77 -2.35 -3.86 -14.48
C ARG A 77 -1.97 -4.18 -13.02
N PRO A 78 -1.36 -3.28 -12.22
CA PRO A 78 -1.04 -3.59 -10.82
C PRO A 78 -2.29 -3.85 -9.97
N ALA A 79 -3.36 -3.08 -10.16
CA ALA A 79 -4.64 -3.27 -9.46
C ALA A 79 -5.32 -4.59 -9.88
N VAL A 80 -5.28 -4.93 -11.17
CA VAL A 80 -5.78 -6.22 -11.70
C VAL A 80 -4.99 -7.40 -11.11
N VAL A 81 -3.66 -7.32 -11.06
CA VAL A 81 -2.82 -8.37 -10.46
C VAL A 81 -3.13 -8.51 -8.97
N ARG A 82 -3.19 -7.41 -8.21
CA ARG A 82 -3.60 -7.40 -6.79
C ARG A 82 -4.99 -8.00 -6.56
N LEU A 83 -5.95 -7.72 -7.45
CA LEU A 83 -7.30 -8.32 -7.41
C LEU A 83 -7.24 -9.85 -7.62
N TYR A 84 -6.37 -10.34 -8.51
CA TYR A 84 -6.18 -11.77 -8.78
C TYR A 84 -5.34 -12.48 -7.72
N GLU A 85 -4.44 -11.78 -7.03
CA GLU A 85 -3.71 -12.26 -5.85
C GLU A 85 -4.61 -12.36 -4.61
N GLY A 86 -5.58 -11.45 -4.49
CA GLY A 86 -6.60 -11.48 -3.44
C GLY A 86 -6.59 -10.30 -2.47
N TYR A 87 -5.97 -9.18 -2.83
CA TYR A 87 -5.99 -7.93 -2.06
C TYR A 87 -7.36 -7.25 -2.17
N TRP A 88 -8.37 -7.85 -1.54
CA TRP A 88 -9.76 -7.38 -1.59
C TRP A 88 -10.13 -6.49 -0.41
N SER A 89 -9.17 -6.05 0.41
CA SER A 89 -9.42 -5.29 1.65
C SER A 89 -10.23 -4.01 1.46
N ALA A 90 -10.10 -3.35 0.30
CA ALA A 90 -10.82 -2.13 -0.04
C ALA A 90 -12.21 -2.38 -0.67
N LEU A 91 -12.60 -3.63 -0.94
CA LEU A 91 -13.93 -3.96 -1.45
C LEU A 91 -14.93 -4.13 -0.28
N PRO A 92 -16.20 -3.71 -0.44
CA PRO A 92 -17.23 -3.95 0.58
C PRO A 92 -17.42 -5.45 0.82
N GLY A 93 -17.30 -5.88 2.08
CA GLY A 93 -17.29 -7.31 2.46
C GLY A 93 -16.02 -8.08 2.09
N GLY A 94 -15.02 -7.42 1.47
CA GLY A 94 -13.78 -8.02 1.01
C GLY A 94 -12.96 -8.69 2.12
N SER A 95 -12.96 -8.15 3.34
CA SER A 95 -12.31 -8.78 4.50
C SER A 95 -12.93 -10.13 4.91
N ALA A 96 -14.21 -10.38 4.60
CA ALA A 96 -14.86 -11.68 4.80
C ALA A 96 -14.51 -12.65 3.66
N LEU A 97 -14.48 -12.15 2.42
CA LEU A 97 -14.01 -12.92 1.25
C LEU A 97 -12.55 -13.34 1.38
N MET A 98 -11.67 -12.48 1.91
CA MET A 98 -10.27 -12.80 2.20
C MET A 98 -10.14 -13.87 3.29
N ARG A 99 -10.97 -13.84 4.34
CA ARG A 99 -10.99 -14.89 5.37
C ARG A 99 -11.42 -16.24 4.81
N SER A 100 -12.58 -16.30 4.14
CA SER A 100 -13.06 -17.54 3.52
C SER A 100 -12.14 -18.06 2.42
N GLY A 101 -11.50 -17.17 1.65
CA GLY A 101 -10.47 -17.54 0.68
C GLY A 101 -9.24 -18.16 1.35
N ARG A 102 -8.72 -17.52 2.41
CA ARG A 102 -7.57 -18.04 3.20
C ARG A 102 -7.86 -19.40 3.81
N GLU A 103 -9.05 -19.61 4.36
CA GLU A 103 -9.50 -20.91 4.89
C GLU A 103 -9.47 -22.00 3.80
N ARG A 104 -10.04 -21.71 2.62
CA ARG A 104 -10.05 -22.64 1.47
C ARG A 104 -8.65 -22.95 0.94
N THR A 105 -7.74 -21.97 0.94
CA THR A 105 -6.37 -22.19 0.51
C THR A 105 -5.55 -22.91 1.57
N ALA A 106 -5.77 -22.64 2.86
CA ALA A 106 -5.13 -23.35 3.97
C ALA A 106 -5.49 -24.85 3.96
N ALA A 107 -6.74 -25.19 3.66
CA ALA A 107 -7.20 -26.57 3.52
C ALA A 107 -6.57 -27.35 2.34
N VAL A 108 -5.92 -26.66 1.40
CA VAL A 108 -5.27 -27.23 0.21
C VAL A 108 -3.74 -27.02 0.24
N ALA A 109 -3.23 -26.20 1.15
CA ALA A 109 -1.81 -25.96 1.33
C ALA A 109 -1.13 -27.21 1.87
N ASP A 110 -0.06 -27.65 1.22
CA ASP A 110 0.76 -28.76 1.67
C ASP A 110 1.92 -28.22 2.53
N PRO A 111 1.85 -28.33 3.87
CA PRO A 111 2.91 -27.83 4.75
C PRO A 111 4.23 -28.60 4.59
N THR A 112 4.22 -29.78 3.96
CA THR A 112 5.43 -30.56 3.68
C THR A 112 6.19 -30.04 2.46
N ARG A 113 5.61 -29.13 1.67
CA ARG A 113 6.20 -28.54 0.46
C ARG A 113 6.25 -27.01 0.54
N PRO A 114 7.08 -26.43 1.43
CA PRO A 114 7.20 -24.97 1.60
C PRO A 114 7.63 -24.24 0.31
N TRP A 115 8.30 -24.93 -0.63
CA TRP A 115 8.65 -24.39 -1.95
C TRP A 115 7.45 -24.26 -2.91
N THR A 116 6.24 -24.66 -2.51
CA THR A 116 5.02 -24.59 -3.35
C THR A 116 3.83 -23.93 -2.66
N SER A 117 3.83 -23.84 -1.33
CA SER A 117 2.82 -23.16 -0.53
C SER A 117 3.52 -22.19 0.42
N PRO A 118 3.09 -20.93 0.55
CA PRO A 118 3.70 -20.00 1.49
C PRO A 118 3.39 -20.41 2.93
N THR A 119 4.14 -19.89 3.90
CA THR A 119 3.92 -20.15 5.32
C THR A 119 2.53 -19.69 5.78
N PRO A 120 1.96 -20.29 6.86
CA PRO A 120 0.56 -20.05 7.25
C PRO A 120 0.21 -18.57 7.55
N ASP A 121 1.19 -17.79 8.01
CA ASP A 121 1.10 -16.34 8.26
C ASP A 121 1.04 -15.51 6.96
N ARG A 122 1.64 -15.99 5.86
CA ARG A 122 1.68 -15.34 4.55
C ARG A 122 0.67 -15.91 3.54
N LEU A 123 -0.23 -16.80 3.96
CA LEU A 123 -1.28 -17.36 3.08
C LEU A 123 -2.16 -16.26 2.47
N MET A 124 -2.29 -16.28 1.16
CA MET A 124 -3.16 -15.41 0.36
C MET A 124 -4.48 -16.12 0.04
N PRO A 125 -5.60 -15.40 -0.16
CA PRO A 125 -6.91 -16.03 -0.33
C PRO A 125 -7.14 -16.65 -1.72
N THR A 126 -6.19 -16.51 -2.64
CA THR A 126 -6.27 -17.08 -4.00
C THR A 126 -5.13 -18.04 -4.27
N ARG A 127 -5.30 -18.95 -5.24
CA ARG A 127 -4.21 -19.82 -5.69
C ARG A 127 -3.09 -19.05 -6.38
N LEU A 128 -3.41 -17.97 -7.11
CA LEU A 128 -2.39 -17.16 -7.78
C LEU A 128 -1.50 -16.44 -6.75
N GLY A 129 -2.11 -15.76 -5.78
CA GLY A 129 -1.40 -15.06 -4.72
C GLY A 129 -0.50 -15.99 -3.91
N ASN A 130 -0.94 -17.23 -3.64
CA ASN A 130 -0.09 -18.22 -2.95
C ASN A 130 1.11 -18.67 -3.78
N ILE A 131 0.97 -18.84 -5.10
CA ILE A 131 2.10 -19.20 -5.99
C ILE A 131 3.15 -18.09 -6.00
N LEU A 132 2.72 -16.82 -6.07
CA LEU A 132 3.61 -15.65 -6.11
C LEU A 132 4.25 -15.40 -4.72
N ALA A 133 3.47 -15.42 -3.64
CA ALA A 133 3.99 -15.29 -2.27
C ALA A 133 5.00 -16.40 -1.91
N ALA A 134 4.78 -17.65 -2.37
CA ALA A 134 5.73 -18.74 -2.20
C ALA A 134 7.00 -18.59 -3.06
N ALA A 135 7.03 -17.69 -4.05
CA ALA A 135 8.23 -17.36 -4.81
C ALA A 135 9.02 -16.23 -4.13
N GLU A 136 8.32 -15.22 -3.62
CA GLU A 136 8.90 -14.12 -2.84
C GLU A 136 9.54 -14.62 -1.54
N GLN A 137 8.89 -15.54 -0.83
CA GLN A 137 9.39 -16.16 0.40
C GLN A 137 10.73 -16.91 0.23
N GLN A 138 11.18 -17.18 -1.00
CA GLN A 138 12.52 -17.73 -1.23
C GLN A 138 13.63 -16.79 -0.70
N ALA A 139 13.41 -15.47 -0.76
CA ALA A 139 14.37 -14.49 -0.27
C ALA A 139 14.55 -14.59 1.26
N ASP A 140 13.47 -14.83 2.02
CA ASP A 140 13.50 -14.97 3.48
C ASP A 140 14.53 -16.02 3.93
N ARG A 141 14.70 -17.09 3.13
CA ARG A 141 15.67 -18.17 3.39
C ARG A 141 17.08 -17.62 3.58
N TYR A 142 17.45 -16.61 2.82
CA TYR A 142 18.78 -16.00 2.80
C TYR A 142 18.89 -14.77 3.72
N GLY A 143 17.87 -14.47 4.54
CA GLY A 143 17.80 -13.22 5.30
C GLY A 143 17.58 -12.00 4.42
N MET A 144 17.07 -12.19 3.20
CA MET A 144 16.76 -11.12 2.25
C MET A 144 15.26 -10.87 2.26
N ASP A 145 14.83 -9.62 2.34
CA ASP A 145 13.47 -9.25 1.98
C ASP A 145 13.35 -9.13 0.45
N ALA A 146 12.44 -9.90 -0.15
CA ALA A 146 12.21 -9.87 -1.59
C ALA A 146 11.80 -8.48 -2.09
N ALA A 147 10.97 -7.73 -1.35
CA ALA A 147 10.44 -6.46 -1.80
C ALA A 147 11.53 -5.38 -1.93
N THR A 148 12.45 -5.30 -0.97
CA THR A 148 13.59 -4.37 -1.02
C THR A 148 14.74 -4.86 -1.89
N ALA A 149 15.01 -6.17 -1.95
CA ALA A 149 16.12 -6.72 -2.72
C ALA A 149 15.84 -6.81 -4.23
N TRP A 150 14.61 -7.18 -4.63
CA TRP A 150 14.28 -7.51 -6.02
C TRP A 150 14.60 -6.40 -7.03
N PRO A 151 14.26 -5.11 -6.81
CA PRO A 151 14.57 -4.05 -7.77
C PRO A 151 16.07 -3.89 -8.04
N ARG A 152 16.91 -4.22 -7.06
CA ARG A 152 18.37 -4.12 -7.13
C ARG A 152 18.95 -5.38 -7.76
N LEU A 153 18.54 -6.56 -7.29
CA LEU A 153 18.92 -7.85 -7.85
C LEU A 153 18.62 -7.91 -9.35
N TYR A 154 17.43 -7.45 -9.78
CA TYR A 154 17.02 -7.44 -11.18
C TYR A 154 18.02 -6.71 -12.10
N THR A 155 18.66 -5.63 -11.62
CA THR A 155 19.68 -4.90 -12.40
C THR A 155 21.02 -5.63 -12.52
N ALA A 156 21.30 -6.58 -11.63
CA ALA A 156 22.50 -7.42 -11.63
C ALA A 156 22.29 -8.79 -12.32
N LEU A 157 21.07 -9.11 -12.78
CA LEU A 157 20.77 -10.38 -13.44
C LEU A 157 21.39 -10.45 -14.85
N PRO A 158 21.93 -11.61 -15.27
CA PRO A 158 22.42 -11.79 -16.64
C PRO A 158 21.32 -11.59 -17.69
N GLU A 159 21.64 -10.94 -18.81
CA GLU A 159 20.67 -10.65 -19.88
C GLU A 159 19.90 -11.89 -20.40
N PRO A 160 20.52 -13.08 -20.62
CA PRO A 160 19.76 -14.28 -21.00
C PRO A 160 18.69 -14.67 -19.96
N PHE A 161 18.96 -14.43 -18.68
CA PHE A 161 18.04 -14.72 -17.58
C PHE A 161 16.89 -13.72 -17.52
N THR A 162 17.17 -12.42 -17.70
CA THR A 162 16.12 -11.38 -17.74
C THR A 162 15.17 -11.58 -18.93
N ILE A 163 15.67 -12.10 -20.06
CA ILE A 163 14.83 -12.48 -21.21
C ILE A 163 13.87 -13.63 -20.84
N LEU A 164 14.37 -14.71 -20.21
CA LEU A 164 13.52 -15.84 -19.79
C LEU A 164 12.46 -15.41 -18.75
N LEU A 165 12.87 -14.64 -17.75
CA LEU A 165 12.00 -14.08 -16.72
C LEU A 165 10.93 -13.15 -17.34
N GLY A 166 11.33 -12.30 -18.29
CA GLY A 166 10.45 -11.42 -19.06
C GLY A 166 9.44 -12.19 -19.92
N GLN A 167 9.82 -13.33 -20.50
CA GLN A 167 8.91 -14.23 -21.24
C GLN A 167 7.90 -14.91 -20.31
N ALA A 168 8.32 -15.38 -19.13
CA ALA A 168 7.41 -15.96 -18.15
C ALA A 168 6.40 -14.93 -17.62
N ALA A 169 6.86 -13.71 -17.28
CA ALA A 169 6.00 -12.59 -16.92
C ALA A 169 5.01 -12.22 -18.04
N THR A 170 5.49 -12.16 -19.30
CA THR A 170 4.65 -11.93 -20.49
C THR A 170 3.53 -12.95 -20.62
N SER A 171 3.81 -14.24 -20.38
CA SER A 171 2.81 -15.29 -20.40
C SER A 171 1.78 -15.14 -19.27
N LEU A 172 2.20 -14.70 -18.08
CA LEU A 172 1.31 -14.46 -16.95
C LEU A 172 0.37 -13.27 -17.22
N GLU A 173 0.93 -12.13 -17.65
CA GLU A 173 0.18 -10.93 -18.01
C GLU A 173 -0.88 -11.18 -19.09
N LEU A 174 -0.53 -11.92 -20.15
CA LEU A 174 -1.46 -12.27 -21.23
C LEU A 174 -2.63 -13.12 -20.70
N MET A 175 -2.35 -14.13 -19.87
CA MET A 175 -3.39 -15.02 -19.33
C MET A 175 -4.34 -14.28 -18.37
N ILE A 176 -3.81 -13.38 -17.53
CA ILE A 176 -4.64 -12.49 -16.70
C ILE A 176 -5.47 -11.55 -17.58
N THR A 177 -4.87 -10.97 -18.63
CA THR A 177 -5.57 -10.08 -19.58
C THR A 177 -6.75 -10.80 -20.26
N VAL A 178 -6.52 -12.01 -20.79
CA VAL A 178 -7.58 -12.85 -21.37
C VAL A 178 -8.66 -13.17 -20.33
N SER A 179 -8.27 -13.46 -19.08
CA SER A 179 -9.19 -13.75 -17.99
C SER A 179 -10.14 -12.58 -17.70
N VAL A 180 -9.58 -11.37 -17.55
CA VAL A 180 -10.35 -10.13 -17.31
C VAL A 180 -11.25 -9.79 -18.50
N LEU A 181 -10.74 -9.82 -19.73
CA LEU A 181 -11.52 -9.49 -20.92
C LEU A 181 -12.65 -10.51 -21.16
N GLY A 182 -12.44 -11.79 -20.87
CA GLY A 182 -13.50 -12.81 -20.91
C GLY A 182 -14.61 -12.54 -19.90
N GLY A 183 -14.26 -12.20 -18.66
CA GLY A 183 -15.22 -11.85 -17.61
C GLY A 183 -16.00 -10.57 -17.93
N LEU A 184 -15.32 -9.54 -18.42
CA LEU A 184 -15.94 -8.29 -18.85
C LEU A 184 -16.83 -8.50 -20.09
N PHE A 185 -16.44 -9.38 -21.02
CA PHE A 185 -17.27 -9.73 -22.17
C PHE A 185 -18.56 -10.41 -21.72
N ALA A 186 -18.48 -11.37 -20.81
CA ALA A 186 -19.64 -12.02 -20.23
C ALA A 186 -20.60 -11.01 -19.56
N LEU A 187 -20.06 -10.07 -18.76
CA LEU A 187 -20.84 -9.04 -18.06
C LEU A 187 -21.54 -8.04 -19.01
N VAL A 188 -20.92 -7.69 -20.14
CA VAL A 188 -21.45 -6.68 -21.08
C VAL A 188 -22.32 -7.32 -22.17
N ALA A 189 -21.90 -8.45 -22.75
CA ALA A 189 -22.60 -9.08 -23.86
C ALA A 189 -23.89 -9.80 -23.42
N CYS A 190 -23.92 -10.38 -22.21
CA CYS A 190 -25.11 -11.06 -21.67
C CYS A 190 -26.36 -10.15 -21.59
N PRO A 191 -26.33 -8.95 -20.94
CA PRO A 191 -27.50 -8.08 -20.87
C PRO A 191 -27.91 -7.50 -22.23
N ILE A 192 -26.96 -7.21 -23.12
CA ILE A 192 -27.27 -6.78 -24.51
C ILE A 192 -28.04 -7.89 -25.24
N ALA A 193 -27.57 -9.13 -25.15
CA ALA A 193 -28.23 -10.27 -25.76
C ALA A 193 -29.59 -10.57 -25.13
N ALA A 194 -29.74 -10.46 -23.81
CA ALA A 194 -31.01 -10.67 -23.12
C ALA A 194 -32.08 -9.63 -23.52
N ALA A 195 -31.67 -8.41 -23.86
CA ALA A 195 -32.58 -7.32 -24.22
C ALA A 195 -32.94 -7.24 -25.72
N ALA A 196 -32.09 -7.78 -26.60
CA ALA A 196 -32.20 -7.56 -28.05
C ALA A 196 -32.09 -8.80 -28.94
N LEU A 197 -31.52 -9.91 -28.44
CA LEU A 197 -31.37 -11.17 -29.16
C LEU A 197 -32.36 -12.22 -28.65
N SER A 198 -32.44 -13.37 -29.32
CA SER A 198 -33.21 -14.52 -28.83
C SER A 198 -32.68 -15.03 -27.48
N TRP A 199 -33.57 -15.52 -26.63
CA TRP A 199 -33.29 -15.86 -25.22
C TRP A 199 -32.05 -16.74 -24.99
N TYR A 200 -31.69 -17.62 -25.94
CA TYR A 200 -30.56 -18.54 -25.83
C TYR A 200 -29.18 -17.86 -26.03
N TRP A 201 -29.12 -16.67 -26.63
CA TRP A 201 -27.86 -15.94 -26.82
C TRP A 201 -27.28 -15.41 -25.51
N ALA A 202 -28.12 -14.96 -24.57
CA ALA A 202 -27.67 -14.46 -23.28
C ALA A 202 -26.89 -15.50 -22.46
N PRO A 203 -27.42 -16.72 -22.18
CA PRO A 203 -26.66 -17.75 -21.49
C PRO A 203 -25.47 -18.24 -22.32
N LEU A 204 -25.57 -18.31 -23.66
CA LEU A 204 -24.45 -18.73 -24.51
C LEU A 204 -23.25 -17.77 -24.41
N LEU A 205 -23.47 -16.46 -24.44
CA LEU A 205 -22.40 -15.46 -24.34
C LEU A 205 -21.86 -15.34 -22.91
N LEU A 206 -22.72 -15.50 -21.89
CA LEU A 206 -22.31 -15.63 -20.49
C LEU A 206 -21.38 -16.84 -20.29
N TRP A 207 -21.75 -18.00 -20.83
CA TRP A 207 -20.92 -19.21 -20.79
C TRP A 207 -19.63 -19.07 -21.59
N ALA A 208 -19.66 -18.49 -22.80
CA ALA A 208 -18.47 -18.32 -23.63
C ALA A 208 -17.45 -17.37 -22.99
N GLY A 209 -17.89 -16.22 -22.49
CA GLY A 209 -17.02 -15.28 -21.78
C GLY A 209 -16.54 -15.83 -20.43
N GLY A 210 -17.42 -16.52 -19.68
CA GLY A 210 -17.06 -17.19 -18.43
C GLY A 210 -16.05 -18.34 -18.60
N LEU A 211 -16.18 -19.12 -19.68
CA LEU A 211 -15.22 -20.16 -20.05
C LEU A 211 -13.87 -19.55 -20.42
N LEU A 212 -13.85 -18.44 -21.17
CA LEU A 212 -12.63 -17.72 -21.51
C LEU A 212 -11.97 -17.11 -20.26
N ALA A 213 -12.77 -16.56 -19.34
CA ALA A 213 -12.32 -16.06 -18.05
C ALA A 213 -11.65 -17.17 -17.22
N TRP A 214 -12.34 -18.31 -17.07
CA TRP A 214 -11.84 -19.47 -16.36
C TRP A 214 -10.57 -20.06 -17.00
N ALA A 215 -10.54 -20.18 -18.33
CA ALA A 215 -9.38 -20.69 -19.06
C ALA A 215 -8.17 -19.76 -18.93
N GLY A 216 -8.39 -18.43 -19.01
CA GLY A 216 -7.37 -17.42 -18.74
C GLY A 216 -6.80 -17.54 -17.32
N TYR A 217 -7.66 -17.63 -16.29
CA TYR A 217 -7.20 -17.82 -14.91
C TYR A 217 -6.44 -19.15 -14.73
N ARG A 218 -6.92 -20.25 -15.32
CA ARG A 218 -6.23 -21.56 -15.31
C ARG A 218 -4.84 -21.48 -15.98
N GLY A 219 -4.73 -20.77 -17.09
CA GLY A 219 -3.47 -20.49 -17.77
C GLY A 219 -2.54 -19.60 -16.94
N ALA A 220 -3.08 -18.60 -16.25
CA ALA A 220 -2.34 -17.71 -15.37
C ALA A 220 -1.70 -18.47 -14.21
N LEU A 221 -2.39 -19.44 -13.59
CA LEU A 221 -1.80 -20.30 -12.56
C LEU A 221 -0.59 -21.10 -13.09
N GLY A 222 -0.67 -21.62 -14.31
CA GLY A 222 0.44 -22.35 -14.95
C GLY A 222 1.62 -21.45 -15.33
N ALA A 223 1.34 -20.22 -15.79
CA ALA A 223 2.36 -19.22 -16.08
C ALA A 223 3.04 -18.68 -14.81
N ALA A 224 2.28 -18.44 -13.75
CA ALA A 224 2.78 -18.01 -12.45
C ALA A 224 3.71 -19.04 -11.80
N GLY A 225 3.45 -20.34 -11.98
CA GLY A 225 4.37 -21.39 -11.52
C GLY A 225 5.77 -21.24 -12.12
N ARG A 226 5.86 -21.13 -13.45
CA ARG A 226 7.14 -20.92 -14.16
C ARG A 226 7.81 -19.59 -13.83
N TYR A 227 7.02 -18.52 -13.72
CA TYR A 227 7.53 -17.22 -13.28
C TYR A 227 8.12 -17.30 -11.87
N GLY A 228 7.40 -17.94 -10.94
CA GLY A 228 7.86 -18.16 -9.57
C GLY A 228 9.12 -19.01 -9.50
N GLU A 229 9.23 -20.09 -10.26
CA GLU A 229 10.46 -20.90 -10.36
C GLU A 229 11.67 -20.06 -10.81
N LEU A 230 11.51 -19.16 -11.78
CA LEU A 230 12.57 -18.24 -12.18
C LEU A 230 12.88 -17.18 -11.11
N VAL A 231 11.88 -16.63 -10.41
CA VAL A 231 12.12 -15.73 -9.26
C VAL A 231 12.92 -16.45 -8.17
N ARG A 232 12.61 -17.71 -7.86
CA ARG A 232 13.39 -18.51 -6.89
C ARG A 232 14.82 -18.73 -7.36
N ALA A 233 15.00 -19.14 -8.62
CA ALA A 233 16.33 -19.33 -9.22
C ALA A 233 17.17 -18.03 -9.22
N ALA A 234 16.53 -16.86 -9.33
CA ALA A 234 17.21 -15.57 -9.23
C ALA A 234 17.85 -15.37 -7.85
N PHE A 235 17.12 -15.64 -6.76
CA PHE A 235 17.68 -15.58 -5.42
C PHE A 235 18.69 -16.72 -5.17
N ASP A 236 18.36 -17.95 -5.54
CA ASP A 236 19.21 -19.12 -5.28
C ASP A 236 20.59 -19.03 -5.96
N VAL A 237 20.63 -18.57 -7.22
CA VAL A 237 21.84 -18.55 -8.06
C VAL A 237 22.49 -17.16 -8.12
N HIS A 238 21.72 -16.09 -8.21
CA HIS A 238 22.23 -14.76 -8.57
C HIS A 238 22.35 -13.77 -7.40
N ARG A 239 21.96 -14.12 -6.17
CA ARG A 239 22.09 -13.24 -4.99
C ARG A 239 23.50 -12.67 -4.78
N TRP A 240 24.56 -13.43 -5.09
CA TRP A 240 25.94 -12.96 -4.96
C TRP A 240 26.35 -11.96 -6.04
N LEU A 241 25.72 -11.96 -7.23
CA LEU A 241 25.97 -10.94 -8.25
C LEU A 241 25.61 -9.54 -7.74
N LEU A 242 24.61 -9.43 -6.86
CA LEU A 242 24.25 -8.17 -6.21
C LEU A 242 25.32 -7.72 -5.20
N LEU A 243 25.92 -8.63 -4.44
CA LEU A 243 27.06 -8.30 -3.55
C LEU A 243 28.27 -7.84 -4.36
N ASP A 244 28.63 -8.59 -5.41
CA ASP A 244 29.74 -8.27 -6.30
C ASP A 244 29.52 -6.88 -6.97
N ALA A 245 28.30 -6.59 -7.43
CA ALA A 245 27.94 -5.31 -8.04
C ALA A 245 27.96 -4.13 -7.06
N MET A 246 27.75 -4.37 -5.76
CA MET A 246 27.93 -3.38 -4.69
C MET A 246 29.39 -3.26 -4.22
N GLY A 247 30.31 -4.07 -4.75
CA GLY A 247 31.71 -4.10 -4.33
C GLY A 247 31.94 -4.74 -2.95
N LEU A 248 30.97 -5.49 -2.42
CA LEU A 248 31.07 -6.14 -1.12
C LEU A 248 31.78 -7.49 -1.20
N SER A 249 32.51 -7.85 -0.14
CA SER A 249 33.08 -9.19 0.00
C SER A 249 31.99 -10.24 0.16
N ARG A 250 32.17 -11.39 -0.48
CA ARG A 250 31.26 -12.53 -0.34
C ARG A 250 31.37 -13.17 1.05
N PRO A 251 30.26 -13.62 1.64
CA PRO A 251 30.27 -14.17 3.00
C PRO A 251 30.89 -15.57 3.04
N GLU A 252 31.79 -15.79 4.00
CA GLU A 252 32.50 -17.08 4.18
C GLU A 252 31.65 -18.17 4.86
N SER A 253 30.54 -17.79 5.50
CA SER A 253 29.67 -18.72 6.23
C SER A 253 28.22 -18.29 6.17
N TRP A 254 27.32 -19.24 6.41
CA TRP A 254 25.87 -18.98 6.48
C TRP A 254 25.50 -17.88 7.49
N ALA A 255 26.12 -17.88 8.67
CA ALA A 255 25.89 -16.87 9.69
C ALA A 255 26.52 -15.50 9.34
N ALA A 256 27.50 -15.45 8.44
CA ALA A 256 27.98 -14.20 7.86
C ALA A 256 27.03 -13.69 6.76
N GLU A 257 26.51 -14.59 5.91
CA GLU A 257 25.54 -14.27 4.85
C GLU A 257 24.28 -13.62 5.42
N LEU A 258 23.65 -14.24 6.43
CA LEU A 258 22.46 -13.69 7.08
C LEU A 258 22.71 -12.30 7.71
N ARG A 259 23.86 -12.10 8.38
CA ARG A 259 24.21 -10.81 9.00
C ARG A 259 24.51 -9.73 7.96
N GLN A 260 25.13 -10.10 6.84
CA GLN A 260 25.41 -9.17 5.75
C GLN A 260 24.13 -8.71 5.07
N TRP A 261 23.20 -9.62 4.75
CA TRP A 261 21.91 -9.26 4.17
C TRP A 261 21.04 -8.43 5.11
N GLU A 262 21.04 -8.72 6.42
CA GLU A 262 20.37 -7.89 7.43
C GLU A 262 20.90 -6.45 7.43
N GLN A 263 22.23 -6.25 7.43
CA GLN A 263 22.82 -4.90 7.39
C GLN A 263 22.54 -4.16 6.07
N ILE A 264 22.52 -4.88 4.95
CA ILE A 264 22.13 -4.34 3.64
C ILE A 264 20.64 -3.91 3.65
N HIS A 265 19.76 -4.74 4.21
CA HIS A 265 18.33 -4.45 4.33
C HIS A 265 18.09 -3.20 5.20
N GLN A 266 18.76 -3.10 6.34
CA GLN A 266 18.71 -1.91 7.18
C GLN A 266 19.24 -0.65 6.48
N LEU A 267 20.36 -0.75 5.75
CA LEU A 267 20.87 0.36 4.94
C LEU A 267 19.82 0.85 3.93
N TRP A 268 19.08 -0.06 3.29
CA TRP A 268 18.04 0.29 2.33
C TRP A 268 16.75 0.84 2.94
N GLN A 269 16.34 0.38 4.13
CA GLN A 269 15.13 0.85 4.81
C GLN A 269 15.35 2.10 5.68
N ARG A 270 16.47 2.15 6.41
CA ARG A 270 16.78 3.17 7.45
C ARG A 270 17.79 4.21 6.97
N GLY A 271 18.40 4.02 5.80
CA GLY A 271 19.45 4.90 5.26
C GLY A 271 20.80 4.79 5.98
N ARG A 272 20.96 3.86 6.93
CA ARG A 272 22.20 3.64 7.70
C ARG A 272 22.33 2.18 8.17
N PRO A 273 23.56 1.63 8.27
CA PRO A 273 23.80 0.34 8.92
C PRO A 273 23.85 0.48 10.45
N ASP A 274 23.83 -0.65 11.17
CA ASP A 274 24.13 -0.68 12.60
C ASP A 274 25.62 -0.44 12.84
N SER A 275 25.96 0.49 13.73
CA SER A 275 27.34 0.89 14.01
C SER A 275 28.24 -0.26 14.48
N GLY A 276 27.69 -1.24 15.21
CA GLY A 276 28.41 -2.44 15.65
C GLY A 276 28.71 -3.46 14.54
N SER A 277 27.96 -3.41 13.42
CA SER A 277 28.03 -4.39 12.33
C SER A 277 28.40 -3.78 10.97
N ALA A 278 28.65 -2.47 10.90
CA ALA A 278 29.01 -1.75 9.68
C ALA A 278 30.24 -2.35 8.96
N HIS A 279 31.16 -3.00 9.69
CA HIS A 279 32.31 -3.69 9.13
C HIS A 279 31.95 -4.80 8.12
N VAL A 280 30.76 -5.40 8.23
CA VAL A 280 30.24 -6.40 7.29
C VAL A 280 29.91 -5.80 5.90
N LEU A 281 29.83 -4.47 5.81
CA LEU A 281 29.67 -3.70 4.57
C LEU A 281 30.99 -3.03 4.11
N GLY A 282 32.13 -3.37 4.71
CA GLY A 282 33.44 -2.81 4.35
C GLY A 282 33.81 -1.47 5.00
N TYR A 283 33.01 -0.97 5.94
CA TYR A 283 33.41 0.17 6.79
C TYR A 283 34.49 -0.27 7.81
N PRO A 284 35.39 0.63 8.27
CA PRO A 284 36.30 0.30 9.36
C PRO A 284 35.52 -0.02 10.64
N SER A 285 36.01 -0.97 11.45
CA SER A 285 35.39 -1.27 12.74
C SER A 285 35.59 -0.10 13.71
N PRO A 286 34.65 0.16 14.65
CA PRO A 286 34.90 1.09 15.75
C PRO A 286 36.12 0.70 16.61
N ALA A 287 36.54 -0.57 16.57
CA ALA A 287 37.76 -1.05 17.20
C ALA A 287 39.06 -0.69 16.43
N ASP A 288 38.96 -0.34 15.15
CA ASP A 288 40.07 0.07 14.29
C ASP A 288 40.25 1.60 14.27
N ALA A 289 39.37 2.35 14.95
CA ALA A 289 39.42 3.80 15.03
C ALA A 289 40.40 4.25 16.13
N ASP A 290 41.52 4.87 15.72
CA ASP A 290 42.56 5.36 16.61
C ASP A 290 42.01 6.29 17.72
N PRO A 291 42.32 6.04 19.01
CA PRO A 291 41.78 6.82 20.13
C PRO A 291 42.31 8.27 20.24
N ALA A 292 43.13 8.72 19.27
CA ALA A 292 43.85 9.99 19.31
C ALA A 292 43.11 11.19 18.67
N SER A 293 41.94 10.97 18.05
CA SER A 293 41.31 11.97 17.16
C SER A 293 40.14 12.79 17.77
N SER A 294 39.81 12.61 19.05
CA SER A 294 38.68 13.28 19.71
C SER A 294 39.07 14.47 20.61
N THR A 295 39.46 15.59 19.98
CA THR A 295 39.62 16.89 20.69
C THR A 295 38.28 17.66 20.71
N PRO A 296 37.72 18.02 21.89
CA PRO A 296 36.51 18.85 21.95
C PRO A 296 36.82 20.35 21.79
N PRO A 297 36.05 21.11 20.99
CA PRO A 297 36.19 22.58 20.90
C PRO A 297 35.51 23.32 22.08
N PRO A 298 35.89 24.58 22.34
CA PRO A 298 35.52 25.31 23.56
C PRO A 298 34.10 25.90 23.54
N GLN A 299 33.54 26.11 24.73
CA GLN A 299 32.22 26.73 24.94
C GLN A 299 32.36 28.26 25.11
N THR A 300 31.40 29.02 24.57
CA THR A 300 31.25 30.46 24.82
C THR A 300 29.79 30.81 25.13
N GLU A 301 29.63 31.74 26.06
CA GLU A 301 28.42 32.12 26.79
C GLU A 301 27.50 33.11 26.01
N PRO A 302 26.15 33.01 26.10
CA PRO A 302 25.22 33.96 25.48
C PRO A 302 24.69 35.04 26.44
N ALA A 303 24.45 36.24 25.92
CA ALA A 303 23.97 37.42 26.68
C ALA A 303 22.43 37.46 26.91
N ARG A 304 21.99 38.32 27.84
CA ARG A 304 20.58 38.49 28.28
C ARG A 304 19.65 39.13 27.22
N PRO A 305 18.33 38.85 27.30
CA PRO A 305 17.30 39.50 26.47
C PRO A 305 16.74 40.80 27.08
N VAL A 306 16.07 41.60 26.24
CA VAL A 306 15.25 42.78 26.59
C VAL A 306 13.76 42.43 26.43
N ALA A 307 12.88 43.09 27.19
CA ALA A 307 11.45 42.75 27.33
C ALA A 307 10.49 43.85 26.82
N GLY A 308 9.20 43.48 26.65
CA GLY A 308 8.04 44.38 26.56
C GLY A 308 7.21 44.27 25.25
N THR A 309 5.90 44.59 25.18
CA THR A 309 4.84 44.89 26.20
C THR A 309 3.45 44.90 25.51
N SER A 310 2.33 44.75 26.26
CA SER A 310 0.91 45.11 25.92
C SER A 310 0.23 44.38 24.73
N GLU A 311 -1.10 44.36 24.52
CA GLU A 311 -2.30 45.02 25.11
C GLU A 311 -3.53 44.07 24.85
N ALA A 312 -4.41 43.68 25.79
CA ALA A 312 -5.65 44.32 26.28
C ALA A 312 -6.80 44.58 25.25
N GLU A 313 -8.03 44.06 25.53
CA GLU A 313 -9.34 44.79 25.71
C GLU A 313 -10.52 43.76 25.86
N ALA A 314 -11.76 44.21 26.15
CA ALA A 314 -12.85 43.48 26.85
C ALA A 314 -14.21 43.33 26.05
N PRO A 315 -15.37 42.84 26.59
CA PRO A 315 -16.28 41.94 25.84
C PRO A 315 -17.79 42.35 25.65
N PRO A 316 -18.87 41.66 26.14
CA PRO A 316 -20.12 41.29 25.39
C PRO A 316 -21.41 41.99 25.96
N PRO A 317 -22.72 41.53 25.90
CA PRO A 317 -23.37 40.26 25.46
C PRO A 317 -24.80 40.42 24.78
N THR A 318 -25.76 39.51 25.06
CA THR A 318 -27.25 39.43 24.76
C THR A 318 -27.67 38.78 23.41
N ALA A 319 -28.84 38.15 23.16
CA ALA A 319 -29.98 37.57 23.92
C ALA A 319 -31.04 37.09 22.87
N ASP A 320 -32.04 36.20 23.07
CA ASP A 320 -32.35 35.09 24.01
C ASP A 320 -33.58 34.28 23.47
N GLU A 321 -33.95 33.14 24.10
CA GLU A 321 -35.30 32.45 24.04
C GLU A 321 -35.85 31.90 22.67
N GLU A 322 -36.72 30.87 22.51
CA GLU A 322 -37.44 29.86 23.35
C GLU A 322 -37.93 28.63 22.47
N PRO A 323 -38.73 27.61 22.90
CA PRO A 323 -38.47 26.21 22.49
C PRO A 323 -39.64 25.28 22.01
N SER A 324 -39.28 24.05 21.57
CA SER A 324 -40.01 22.75 21.74
C SER A 324 -41.33 22.47 20.92
N PRO A 325 -42.05 21.31 21.06
CA PRO A 325 -41.98 20.16 20.11
C PRO A 325 -43.39 19.55 19.80
N PRO A 326 -43.70 18.21 19.75
CA PRO A 326 -43.05 17.00 19.19
C PRO A 326 -43.96 16.15 18.23
N ALA A 327 -43.37 15.09 17.62
CA ALA A 327 -43.89 13.73 17.30
C ALA A 327 -45.28 13.46 16.65
N LEU A 328 -45.32 12.61 15.59
CA LEU A 328 -45.66 11.17 15.64
C LEU A 328 -45.74 10.51 14.23
N ASP A 329 -45.36 9.23 14.18
CA ASP A 329 -45.64 8.09 13.28
C ASP A 329 -46.42 8.27 11.94
N GLU A 330 -45.95 7.62 10.87
CA GLU A 330 -46.63 6.50 10.15
C GLU A 330 -45.94 6.13 8.80
N GLU A 331 -45.47 4.87 8.67
CA GLU A 331 -45.45 4.11 7.41
C GLU A 331 -46.81 3.36 7.26
N PRO A 332 -47.19 2.74 6.10
CA PRO A 332 -46.51 2.59 4.81
C PRO A 332 -47.40 2.89 3.57
N SER A 333 -46.86 2.81 2.34
CA SER A 333 -47.53 2.07 1.23
C SER A 333 -46.70 2.00 -0.07
N LEU A 334 -46.75 0.81 -0.71
CA LEU A 334 -46.28 0.56 -2.08
C LEU A 334 -47.33 1.01 -3.11
N PRO A 335 -46.90 1.37 -4.32
CA PRO A 335 -47.64 0.99 -5.52
C PRO A 335 -46.80 0.11 -6.47
N ALA A 336 -47.46 -0.85 -7.10
CA ALA A 336 -46.85 -1.79 -8.04
C ALA A 336 -47.01 -1.39 -9.51
N HIS A 337 -46.11 -1.92 -10.34
CA HIS A 337 -46.19 -2.08 -11.81
C HIS A 337 -46.31 -0.85 -12.73
N ALA A 338 -45.24 -0.63 -13.51
CA ALA A 338 -45.34 -0.23 -14.90
C ALA A 338 -44.28 -0.97 -15.74
N ALA A 339 -44.71 -1.68 -16.79
CA ALA A 339 -43.79 -2.36 -17.72
C ALA A 339 -43.15 -1.35 -18.69
N PRO A 340 -41.85 -1.45 -19.03
CA PRO A 340 -41.20 -0.48 -19.90
C PRO A 340 -41.57 -0.69 -21.38
N SER A 341 -42.14 0.35 -21.99
CA SER A 341 -42.45 0.42 -23.42
C SER A 341 -41.19 0.57 -24.31
N ALA A 342 -41.36 0.33 -25.61
CA ALA A 342 -40.28 0.02 -26.58
C ALA A 342 -39.34 1.18 -26.99
N GLY A 343 -39.10 2.18 -26.13
CA GLY A 343 -38.25 3.35 -26.43
C GLY A 343 -36.78 3.27 -26.01
N ARG A 344 -36.38 2.31 -25.16
CA ARG A 344 -35.10 2.36 -24.41
C ARG A 344 -33.85 1.79 -25.11
N ARG A 345 -33.94 1.34 -26.37
CA ARG A 345 -32.85 0.60 -27.04
C ARG A 345 -31.52 1.38 -27.28
N PRO A 346 -31.49 2.68 -27.63
CA PRO A 346 -30.22 3.40 -27.75
C PRO A 346 -29.58 3.72 -26.39
N LEU A 347 -30.40 3.80 -25.33
CA LEU A 347 -29.97 4.23 -23.99
C LEU A 347 -29.19 3.14 -23.25
N LEU A 348 -29.41 1.86 -23.57
CA LEU A 348 -28.64 0.74 -23.03
C LEU A 348 -27.21 0.68 -23.58
N ILE A 349 -26.97 1.11 -24.82
CA ILE A 349 -25.63 1.08 -25.43
C ILE A 349 -24.75 2.18 -24.81
N THR A 350 -25.30 3.38 -24.61
CA THR A 350 -24.64 4.44 -23.84
C THR A 350 -24.49 4.09 -22.37
N LEU A 351 -25.43 3.35 -21.76
CA LEU A 351 -25.28 2.84 -20.40
C LEU A 351 -24.16 1.80 -20.30
N CYS A 352 -24.00 0.88 -21.25
CA CYS A 352 -22.91 -0.11 -21.23
C CYS A 352 -21.52 0.53 -21.45
N LEU A 353 -21.40 1.50 -22.36
CA LEU A 353 -20.18 2.32 -22.50
C LEU A 353 -19.92 3.15 -21.24
N GLY A 354 -20.96 3.72 -20.65
CA GLY A 354 -20.92 4.43 -19.38
C GLY A 354 -20.48 3.53 -18.22
N VAL A 355 -20.97 2.29 -18.12
CA VAL A 355 -20.57 1.33 -17.09
C VAL A 355 -19.14 0.86 -17.27
N LEU A 356 -18.64 0.72 -18.52
CA LEU A 356 -17.22 0.42 -18.78
C LEU A 356 -16.31 1.60 -18.38
N ALA A 357 -16.74 2.83 -18.65
CA ALA A 357 -16.05 4.05 -18.23
C ALA A 357 -16.13 4.28 -16.70
N ILE A 358 -17.26 3.97 -16.07
CA ILE A 358 -17.50 4.11 -14.63
C ILE A 358 -16.79 3.00 -13.85
N LEU A 359 -16.70 1.75 -14.32
CA LEU A 359 -15.80 0.76 -13.72
C LEU A 359 -14.35 1.24 -13.83
N GLY A 360 -13.93 1.71 -15.01
CA GLY A 360 -12.60 2.27 -15.23
C GLY A 360 -12.28 3.47 -14.33
N ALA A 361 -13.27 4.32 -14.03
CA ALA A 361 -13.10 5.48 -13.14
C ALA A 361 -13.25 5.11 -11.64
N ALA A 362 -14.08 4.14 -11.28
CA ALA A 362 -14.33 3.73 -9.90
C ALA A 362 -13.23 2.81 -9.35
N LEU A 363 -12.59 1.97 -10.17
CA LEU A 363 -11.45 1.15 -9.76
C LEU A 363 -10.32 1.97 -9.08
N PRO A 364 -9.80 3.07 -9.65
CA PRO A 364 -8.75 3.86 -9.00
C PRO A 364 -9.23 4.63 -7.76
N HIS A 365 -10.54 4.92 -7.64
CA HIS A 365 -11.10 5.48 -6.41
C HIS A 365 -11.23 4.44 -5.29
N ALA A 366 -11.68 3.22 -5.62
CA ALA A 366 -11.81 2.10 -4.67
C ALA A 366 -10.47 1.45 -4.26
N PHE A 367 -9.35 1.85 -4.87
CA PHE A 367 -8.00 1.40 -4.52
C PHE A 367 -7.05 2.53 -4.12
N ARG A 368 -7.57 3.73 -3.81
CA ARG A 368 -6.85 4.66 -2.94
C ARG A 368 -6.84 4.08 -1.54
N ASP A 369 -5.68 4.11 -0.88
CA ASP A 369 -5.65 4.00 0.57
C ASP A 369 -6.38 5.22 1.14
N GLU A 370 -7.62 5.02 1.58
CA GLU A 370 -8.28 5.93 2.51
C GLU A 370 -7.48 5.89 3.81
N GLY A 371 -6.48 6.76 3.91
CA GLY A 371 -5.65 6.90 5.08
C GLY A 371 -6.52 7.19 6.30
N VAL A 372 -6.15 6.59 7.43
CA VAL A 372 -6.88 6.75 8.69
C VAL A 372 -6.95 8.24 9.05
N THR A 373 -8.15 8.76 9.26
CA THR A 373 -8.37 10.17 9.64
C THR A 373 -8.76 10.30 11.11
N ALA A 374 -8.45 11.44 11.72
CA ALA A 374 -8.90 11.75 13.08
C ALA A 374 -10.43 11.95 13.10
N SER A 375 -11.13 11.31 14.04
CA SER A 375 -12.59 11.41 14.19
C SER A 375 -13.06 12.63 14.98
N ARG A 376 -12.12 13.36 15.59
CA ARG A 376 -12.28 14.58 16.40
C ARG A 376 -10.93 15.28 16.50
N ASP A 377 -10.90 16.50 17.05
CA ASP A 377 -9.64 17.15 17.43
C ASP A 377 -8.90 16.33 18.51
N LEU A 378 -7.62 16.03 18.25
CA LEU A 378 -6.75 15.27 19.14
C LEU A 378 -5.67 16.20 19.70
N PRO A 379 -5.58 16.41 21.03
CA PRO A 379 -4.53 17.24 21.64
C PRO A 379 -3.16 16.55 21.56
N ASP A 380 -2.11 17.24 21.98
CA ASP A 380 -0.76 16.69 22.07
C ASP A 380 -0.63 15.62 23.18
N PHE A 381 0.19 14.61 22.93
CA PHE A 381 0.42 13.45 23.80
C PHE A 381 -0.84 12.64 24.16
N HIS A 382 -1.91 12.75 23.36
CA HIS A 382 -3.13 11.96 23.50
C HIS A 382 -2.94 10.54 22.96
N VAL A 383 -3.33 9.52 23.75
CA VAL A 383 -3.24 8.12 23.34
C VAL A 383 -4.41 7.76 22.43
N LEU A 384 -4.10 7.37 21.19
CA LEU A 384 -5.08 6.99 20.18
C LEU A 384 -5.88 5.76 20.59
N THR A 385 -7.19 5.95 20.74
CA THR A 385 -8.17 4.87 20.92
C THR A 385 -8.83 4.50 19.59
N ALA A 386 -9.51 3.34 19.53
CA ALA A 386 -10.25 2.93 18.34
C ALA A 386 -11.42 3.87 17.98
N SER A 387 -11.88 4.71 18.93
CA SER A 387 -12.90 5.74 18.72
C SER A 387 -12.34 7.07 18.19
N ASP A 388 -11.02 7.29 18.27
CA ASP A 388 -10.35 8.52 17.81
C ASP A 388 -10.04 8.52 16.31
N LEU A 389 -10.30 7.40 15.63
CA LEU A 389 -9.84 7.10 14.29
C LEU A 389 -11.00 6.65 13.40
N SER A 390 -11.18 7.33 12.27
CA SER A 390 -12.10 6.96 11.20
C SER A 390 -11.35 6.15 10.15
N GLY A 391 -11.64 4.84 10.08
CA GLY A 391 -11.04 3.89 9.15
C GLY A 391 -10.33 2.71 9.81
N PRO A 392 -9.98 1.66 9.06
CA PRO A 392 -9.29 0.49 9.59
C PRO A 392 -7.82 0.82 9.94
N ALA A 393 -7.50 0.89 11.23
CA ALA A 393 -6.23 1.41 11.74
C ALA A 393 -5.30 0.35 12.42
N PRO A 394 -4.79 -0.66 11.69
CA PRO A 394 -3.93 -1.69 12.27
C PRO A 394 -2.60 -1.10 12.77
N GLY A 395 -2.36 -1.17 14.08
CA GLY A 395 -1.08 -0.77 14.69
C GLY A 395 -0.93 0.72 15.05
N LEU A 396 -1.97 1.53 14.87
CA LEU A 396 -2.00 2.94 15.32
C LEU A 396 -2.61 3.10 16.73
N VAL A 397 -3.59 2.26 17.09
CA VAL A 397 -4.21 2.27 18.43
C VAL A 397 -3.16 1.95 19.51
N GLY A 398 -3.12 2.77 20.55
CA GLY A 398 -2.13 2.67 21.65
C GLY A 398 -0.84 3.48 21.43
N ARG A 399 -0.65 4.11 20.26
CA ARG A 399 0.33 5.19 20.06
C ARG A 399 -0.21 6.51 20.60
N TYR A 400 0.66 7.51 20.78
CA TYR A 400 0.25 8.86 21.18
C TYR A 400 0.63 9.92 20.15
N THR A 401 -0.14 10.99 20.06
CA THR A 401 0.13 12.15 19.18
C THR A 401 1.36 12.94 19.66
N LEU A 402 2.23 13.37 18.73
CA LEU A 402 3.36 14.26 19.06
C LEU A 402 3.03 15.75 18.90
N ARG A 403 1.92 16.05 18.21
CA ARG A 403 1.40 17.37 17.89
C ARG A 403 -0.13 17.30 17.86
N PRO A 404 -0.87 18.40 18.06
CA PRO A 404 -2.31 18.39 17.89
C PRO A 404 -2.68 18.05 16.43
N ILE A 405 -3.67 17.19 16.25
CA ILE A 405 -4.21 16.78 14.95
C ILE A 405 -5.67 17.20 14.89
N ALA A 406 -6.05 18.00 13.90
CA ALA A 406 -7.41 18.48 13.75
C ALA A 406 -8.36 17.39 13.19
N GLU A 407 -9.64 17.49 13.51
CA GLU A 407 -10.70 16.62 13.01
C GLU A 407 -10.64 16.46 11.47
N HIS A 408 -10.90 15.24 10.99
CA HIS A 408 -10.81 14.81 9.59
C HIS A 408 -9.41 14.93 8.92
N THR A 409 -8.37 15.30 9.66
CA THR A 409 -6.99 15.28 9.15
C THR A 409 -6.45 13.84 9.08
N GLN A 410 -5.68 13.51 8.04
CA GLN A 410 -5.05 12.21 7.89
C GLN A 410 -3.94 12.00 8.95
N VAL A 411 -4.00 10.89 9.67
CA VAL A 411 -3.06 10.53 10.73
C VAL A 411 -1.90 9.74 10.13
N SER A 412 -0.71 10.36 10.00
CA SER A 412 0.51 9.67 9.56
C SER A 412 1.15 8.89 10.72
N PRO A 413 1.74 7.70 10.49
CA PRO A 413 2.53 7.00 11.50
C PRO A 413 3.73 7.80 12.03
N ASP A 414 4.23 8.77 11.25
CA ASP A 414 5.41 9.60 11.57
C ASP A 414 5.11 10.70 12.60
N ASP A 415 3.85 11.13 12.72
CA ASP A 415 3.38 12.14 13.68
C ASP A 415 3.05 11.54 15.06
N LEU A 416 3.32 10.23 15.24
CA LEU A 416 2.95 9.45 16.42
C LEU A 416 4.18 8.89 17.15
N GLY A 417 4.11 8.89 18.48
CA GLY A 417 5.04 8.19 19.34
C GLY A 417 4.82 6.66 19.35
N PRO A 418 5.79 5.89 19.88
CA PRO A 418 5.65 4.43 20.00
C PRO A 418 4.60 4.03 21.05
N CYS A 419 4.09 2.80 20.95
CA CYS A 419 3.16 2.26 21.94
C CYS A 419 3.83 2.12 23.31
N LEU A 420 3.21 2.70 24.35
CA LEU A 420 3.74 2.63 25.72
C LEU A 420 3.19 1.37 26.45
N PRO A 421 4.01 0.65 27.22
CA PRO A 421 3.53 -0.46 28.05
C PRO A 421 2.59 0.03 29.15
N ALA A 422 1.57 -0.77 29.49
CA ALA A 422 0.60 -0.44 30.53
C ALA A 422 1.32 -0.15 31.88
N PRO A 423 0.93 0.90 32.64
CA PRO A 423 -0.29 1.71 32.51
C PRO A 423 -0.24 2.87 31.50
N GLY A 424 0.83 3.03 30.71
CA GLY A 424 0.94 4.07 29.69
C GLY A 424 1.01 5.49 30.27
N LEU A 425 0.10 6.36 29.82
CA LEU A 425 -0.04 7.76 30.28
C LEU A 425 -1.17 7.96 31.31
N THR A 426 -1.98 6.93 31.57
CA THR A 426 -3.15 7.04 32.47
C THR A 426 -2.70 7.35 33.90
N GLY A 427 -3.15 8.48 34.46
CA GLY A 427 -2.77 8.93 35.80
C GLY A 427 -1.37 9.56 35.90
N ARG A 428 -0.78 9.96 34.77
CA ARG A 428 0.50 10.68 34.70
C ARG A 428 0.31 12.06 34.09
N ILE A 429 1.05 13.03 34.60
CA ILE A 429 1.08 14.41 34.10
C ILE A 429 2.28 14.54 33.17
N VAL A 430 2.04 15.09 31.98
CA VAL A 430 3.10 15.42 31.03
C VAL A 430 3.73 16.75 31.44
N THR A 431 5.05 16.77 31.59
CA THR A 431 5.79 17.99 31.95
C THR A 431 7.13 18.04 31.23
N THR A 432 7.60 19.24 30.92
CA THR A 432 8.88 19.47 30.25
C THR A 432 9.96 19.75 31.30
N LEU A 433 10.94 18.87 31.41
CA LEU A 433 12.07 19.03 32.32
C LEU A 433 13.32 19.45 31.54
N THR A 434 14.04 20.45 32.06
CA THR A 434 15.38 20.79 31.58
C THR A 434 16.37 19.82 32.20
N VAL A 435 17.08 19.07 31.36
CA VAL A 435 18.01 18.01 31.80
C VAL A 435 19.42 18.29 31.28
N GLN A 436 20.43 17.83 32.01
CA GLN A 436 21.78 17.83 31.48
C GLN A 436 21.88 16.80 30.36
N ARG A 437 22.37 17.22 29.18
CA ARG A 437 22.45 16.38 27.97
C ARG A 437 23.14 15.04 28.28
N PRO A 438 22.44 13.89 28.18
CA PRO A 438 22.98 12.61 28.62
C PRO A 438 24.07 12.09 27.67
N ALA A 439 24.98 11.29 28.22
CA ALA A 439 26.05 10.62 27.46
C ALA A 439 25.58 9.36 26.69
N PHE A 440 24.27 9.11 26.64
CA PHE A 440 23.64 7.97 25.98
C PHE A 440 22.45 8.43 25.13
N THR A 441 22.04 7.63 24.15
CA THR A 441 20.91 7.95 23.28
C THR A 441 19.58 7.87 24.04
N LEU A 442 18.76 8.91 23.90
CA LEU A 442 17.41 9.01 24.43
C LEU A 442 16.41 8.54 23.36
N ASP A 443 15.73 7.43 23.61
CA ASP A 443 14.66 6.94 22.74
C ASP A 443 13.28 7.26 23.34
N ARG A 444 12.29 7.58 22.48
CA ARG A 444 10.92 7.84 22.93
C ARG A 444 10.32 6.55 23.50
N GLY A 445 9.73 6.63 24.69
CA GLY A 445 9.24 5.48 25.45
C GLY A 445 10.22 4.90 26.46
N ASP A 446 11.49 5.35 26.50
CA ASP A 446 12.46 4.92 27.53
C ASP A 446 11.94 5.28 28.94
N ASN A 447 12.07 4.32 29.87
CA ASN A 447 11.85 4.56 31.30
C ASN A 447 13.21 4.82 31.95
N LEU A 448 13.43 6.04 32.44
CA LEU A 448 14.72 6.48 32.98
C LEU A 448 14.60 6.89 34.45
N LEU A 449 15.72 6.82 35.16
CA LEU A 449 15.87 7.35 36.50
C LEU A 449 16.42 8.78 36.43
N VAL A 450 15.61 9.72 36.88
CA VAL A 450 15.98 11.13 37.06
C VAL A 450 16.62 11.30 38.43
N LEU A 451 17.86 11.77 38.43
CA LEU A 451 18.65 12.08 39.63
C LEU A 451 18.84 13.60 39.75
N PRO A 452 18.57 14.20 40.92
CA PRO A 452 18.94 15.59 41.16
C PRO A 452 20.47 15.74 41.20
N HIS A 453 21.00 16.78 40.55
CA HIS A 453 22.45 17.02 40.46
C HIS A 453 23.13 17.24 41.83
N SER A 454 22.36 17.64 42.85
CA SER A 454 22.79 17.58 44.25
C SER A 454 22.57 16.17 44.80
N GLN A 455 23.64 15.50 45.27
CA GLN A 455 23.69 14.09 45.70
C GLN A 455 22.79 13.70 46.92
N LYS A 456 21.82 14.53 47.32
CA LYS A 456 20.87 14.28 48.41
C LYS A 456 19.42 14.47 47.99
N GLY A 457 18.97 13.70 47.00
CA GLY A 457 17.55 13.57 46.68
C GLY A 457 17.20 12.18 46.15
N PRO A 458 15.95 11.71 46.32
CA PRO A 458 15.51 10.40 45.87
C PRO A 458 15.46 10.34 44.34
N ALA A 459 15.84 9.19 43.76
CA ALA A 459 15.71 8.94 42.34
C ALA A 459 14.23 8.80 41.94
N MET A 460 13.83 9.40 40.83
CA MET A 460 12.47 9.38 40.30
C MET A 460 12.41 8.63 38.97
N ARG A 461 11.38 7.82 38.72
CA ARG A 461 11.28 7.04 37.48
C ARG A 461 10.32 7.71 36.51
N VAL A 462 10.84 8.19 35.39
CA VAL A 462 10.11 8.98 34.39
C VAL A 462 10.03 8.24 33.06
N THR A 463 8.97 8.43 32.28
CA THR A 463 8.89 7.92 30.91
C THR A 463 9.10 9.06 29.92
N VAL A 464 10.06 8.91 28.99
CA VAL A 464 10.38 9.91 27.97
C VAL A 464 9.33 9.89 26.86
N LEU A 465 8.72 11.04 26.55
CA LEU A 465 7.74 11.18 25.46
C LEU A 465 8.32 11.90 24.25
N ASP A 466 9.08 12.98 24.48
CA ASP A 466 9.81 13.66 23.42
C ASP A 466 11.09 14.32 23.97
N PHE A 467 12.05 14.57 23.09
CA PHE A 467 13.30 15.23 23.44
C PHE A 467 13.69 16.29 22.40
N SER A 468 13.79 17.54 22.85
CA SER A 468 14.28 18.64 22.02
C SER A 468 15.77 18.86 22.26
N ALA A 469 16.62 18.19 21.47
CA ALA A 469 18.08 18.35 21.50
C ALA A 469 18.55 19.80 21.24
N ALA A 470 17.69 20.65 20.66
CA ALA A 470 17.95 22.08 20.46
C ALA A 470 17.69 22.95 21.71
N LYS A 471 16.95 22.44 22.70
CA LYS A 471 16.58 23.15 23.94
C LYS A 471 17.06 22.46 25.22
N ASP A 472 17.71 21.29 25.10
CA ASP A 472 18.05 20.36 26.21
C ASP A 472 16.86 20.11 27.16
N GLN A 473 15.67 20.03 26.57
CA GLN A 473 14.40 19.79 27.23
C GLN A 473 13.86 18.41 26.86
N VAL A 474 13.52 17.61 27.87
CA VAL A 474 12.81 16.33 27.70
C VAL A 474 11.39 16.50 28.21
N THR A 475 10.41 16.22 27.35
CA THR A 475 9.01 16.06 27.74
C THR A 475 8.85 14.66 28.33
N VAL A 476 8.50 14.57 29.61
CA VAL A 476 8.33 13.31 30.35
C VAL A 476 6.93 13.16 30.92
N ALA A 477 6.48 11.92 31.05
CA ALA A 477 5.33 11.55 31.87
C ALA A 477 5.80 11.14 33.27
N ILE A 478 5.25 11.79 34.30
CA ILE A 478 5.52 11.49 35.71
C ILE A 478 4.21 11.43 36.52
N THR A 479 4.22 10.79 37.68
CA THR A 479 3.02 10.77 38.53
C THR A 479 2.84 12.10 39.28
N GLU A 480 1.60 12.44 39.65
CA GLU A 480 1.28 13.68 40.39
C GLU A 480 2.01 13.78 41.75
N ALA A 481 2.22 12.64 42.41
CA ALA A 481 3.00 12.51 43.65
C ALA A 481 4.51 12.73 43.44
N GLU A 482 5.01 12.63 42.21
CA GLU A 482 6.39 12.91 41.82
C GLU A 482 6.56 14.35 41.30
N LEU A 483 5.59 14.87 40.56
CA LEU A 483 5.55 16.28 40.12
C LEU A 483 5.55 17.24 41.32
N SER A 484 4.73 16.98 42.33
CA SER A 484 4.69 17.76 43.57
C SER A 484 6.01 17.75 44.34
N ARG A 485 6.81 16.67 44.24
CA ARG A 485 8.16 16.60 44.81
C ARG A 485 9.18 17.39 43.99
N LEU A 486 9.11 17.35 42.66
CA LEU A 486 9.91 18.21 41.78
C LEU A 486 9.67 19.70 42.05
N LEU A 487 8.41 20.13 42.14
CA LEU A 487 8.04 21.53 42.38
C LEU A 487 8.48 22.05 43.76
N SER A 488 8.65 21.17 44.75
CA SER A 488 9.23 21.53 46.05
C SER A 488 10.75 21.78 46.03
N THR A 489 11.44 21.37 44.96
CA THR A 489 12.90 21.47 44.81
C THR A 489 13.27 22.73 44.02
N LYS A 490 13.97 23.69 44.64
CA LYS A 490 14.39 24.91 43.94
C LYS A 490 15.48 24.62 42.89
N ASN A 491 15.21 24.98 41.63
CA ASN A 491 16.08 24.81 40.46
C ASN A 491 16.73 23.42 40.33
N PRO A 492 15.95 22.37 39.99
CA PRO A 492 16.48 21.07 39.70
C PRO A 492 17.05 21.04 38.27
N VAL A 493 18.38 21.23 38.13
CA VAL A 493 19.08 20.65 36.99
C VAL A 493 19.20 19.15 37.25
N LEU A 494 18.72 18.36 36.31
CA LEU A 494 18.49 16.93 36.49
C LEU A 494 19.41 16.12 35.58
N GLN A 495 20.03 15.09 36.14
CA GLN A 495 20.83 14.11 35.40
C GLN A 495 19.98 12.87 35.13
N LEU A 496 20.02 12.40 33.88
CA LEU A 496 19.34 11.17 33.47
C LEU A 496 20.29 9.97 33.63
N ALA A 497 19.77 8.88 34.18
CA ALA A 497 20.40 7.57 34.27
C ALA A 497 19.43 6.49 33.75
N ARG A 498 19.97 5.39 33.25
CA ARG A 498 19.20 4.18 32.90
C ARG A 498 19.05 3.27 34.13
#